data_AF-M0ED07-F1
#
_entry.id   AF-M0ED07-F1
#
_cell.length_a   1.000
_cell.length_b   1.000
_cell.length_c   1.000
_cell.angle_alpha   90.00
_cell.angle_beta   90.00
_cell.angle_gamma   90.00
#
_symmetry.space_group_name_H-M   'P 1'
#
loop_
_entity.id
_entity.type
_entity.pdbx_description
1 polymer ?
#
loop_
_entity_poly.entity_id
_entity_poly.type
_entity_poly.pdbx_seq_one_letter_code
_entity_poly.pdbx_strand_id
1 'polypeptide(L)'
;MSQVTFETYGAHTRSGPNHSIADDNWAQLQSYLTNVRDTVDAVRRSQGIEEDPPTIRRDNRFMPHGWVGSYPGGVDVVPDKVSEETYNRFLTESRGFIESIGLNTAEAVLPFAPDVLEDARALYLRYSESCLELTEPLLAARLPITVEPETYVGHELRGTPDFATTVVKRSQGRRVTASTSVHFSIETLGTRLLYQFNYVLRERLRDLRDTFDIDTPQVRQRIAYHDGVCRERLPAQLTRQPATELFLDADEIATLQDEATDQIADLANLWAAYKQRLSTELDPSKRYDAAIKPASKVFELWCLVQILNALRGRFGQETRPDAGTTFPKRFIFDDRITLHYDRSKTSDSRYIKPLLRPAPNRRAGAPDFMIEIDGDIRWIADAKFQNATDIDLGGAQRFLSYVTDYLPDTGGASTLFCIGSTTTDGKIAGTSFTKIGALDTSTEADHQPFRTVVEEVLS
;
A
#
# COMPACT_ATOMS: atom_id res chain seq x y z
N MET A 1 -30.95 11.20 3.35
CA MET A 1 -30.70 10.71 4.72
C MET A 1 -30.03 11.84 5.48
N SER A 2 -30.41 12.11 6.73
CA SER A 2 -29.73 13.11 7.55
C SER A 2 -28.37 12.57 8.00
N GLN A 3 -27.31 13.29 7.65
CA GLN A 3 -25.94 13.01 8.07
C GLN A 3 -25.78 13.39 9.56
N VAL A 4 -25.15 12.53 10.34
CA VAL A 4 -24.90 12.72 11.78
C VAL A 4 -23.40 12.76 12.00
N THR A 5 -22.91 13.83 12.62
CA THR A 5 -21.49 14.03 12.89
C THR A 5 -21.16 13.73 14.34
N PHE A 6 -20.11 12.95 14.57
CA PHE A 6 -19.60 12.54 15.87
C PHE A 6 -18.13 12.93 16.06
N GLU A 7 -17.76 13.22 17.29
CA GLU A 7 -16.37 13.47 17.70
C GLU A 7 -15.61 12.16 17.95
N THR A 8 -14.36 12.08 17.51
CA THR A 8 -13.64 10.80 17.42
C THR A 8 -13.27 10.12 18.75
N TYR A 9 -13.04 10.86 19.85
CA TYR A 9 -12.77 10.26 21.17
C TYR A 9 -14.00 10.27 22.11
N GLY A 10 -15.17 10.67 21.61
CA GLY A 10 -16.44 10.67 22.35
C GLY A 10 -17.13 9.31 22.44
N ALA A 11 -18.14 9.24 23.32
CA ALA A 11 -19.03 8.08 23.47
C ALA A 11 -20.44 8.47 23.00
N HIS A 12 -20.87 7.94 21.86
CA HIS A 12 -22.07 8.42 21.17
C HIS A 12 -23.23 7.43 21.29
N THR A 13 -24.39 7.91 21.72
CA THR A 13 -25.62 7.12 21.77
C THR A 13 -26.37 7.20 20.44
N ARG A 14 -27.17 6.16 20.14
CA ARG A 14 -28.07 6.13 18.98
C ARG A 14 -28.99 7.36 18.89
N SER A 15 -29.52 7.77 20.03
CA SER A 15 -30.34 8.98 20.18
C SER A 15 -29.72 9.86 21.25
N GLY A 16 -29.47 11.12 20.90
CA GLY A 16 -28.96 12.15 21.79
C GLY A 16 -29.79 13.43 21.69
N PRO A 17 -29.48 14.46 22.49
CA PRO A 17 -30.22 15.72 22.48
C PRO A 17 -30.20 16.43 21.12
N ASN A 18 -29.14 16.22 20.33
CA ASN A 18 -28.85 16.96 19.10
C ASN A 18 -28.84 16.07 17.84
N HIS A 19 -29.08 14.77 17.98
CA HIS A 19 -29.03 13.82 16.86
C HIS A 19 -29.87 12.56 17.14
N SER A 20 -30.37 11.92 16.08
CA SER A 20 -30.98 10.59 16.17
C SER A 20 -30.66 9.81 14.92
N ILE A 21 -30.05 8.63 15.10
CA ILE A 21 -29.79 7.68 14.01
C ILE A 21 -30.97 6.73 13.92
N ALA A 22 -31.50 6.53 12.72
CA ALA A 22 -32.57 5.57 12.45
C ALA A 22 -32.14 4.13 12.78
N ASP A 23 -33.07 3.27 13.16
CA ASP A 23 -32.77 1.89 13.58
C ASP A 23 -32.02 1.10 12.50
N ASP A 24 -32.46 1.22 11.24
CA ASP A 24 -31.80 0.56 10.10
C ASP A 24 -30.37 1.08 9.89
N ASN A 25 -30.15 2.39 10.07
CA ASN A 25 -28.82 2.99 9.93
C ASN A 25 -27.88 2.55 11.06
N TRP A 26 -28.41 2.41 12.29
CA TRP A 26 -27.65 1.90 13.42
C TRP A 26 -27.29 0.42 13.25
N ALA A 27 -28.22 -0.39 12.73
CA ALA A 27 -27.96 -1.79 12.41
C ALA A 27 -26.90 -1.94 11.30
N GLN A 28 -26.92 -1.07 10.29
CA GLN A 28 -25.87 -1.00 9.26
C GLN A 28 -24.51 -0.68 9.87
N LEU A 29 -24.42 0.32 10.76
CA LEU A 29 -23.19 0.64 11.48
C LEU A 29 -22.67 -0.55 12.30
N GLN A 30 -23.55 -1.23 13.04
CA GLN A 30 -23.20 -2.42 13.83
C GLN A 30 -22.65 -3.56 12.95
N SER A 31 -23.32 -3.85 11.84
CA SER A 31 -22.87 -4.87 10.89
C SER A 31 -21.53 -4.49 10.27
N TYR A 32 -21.36 -3.24 9.88
CA TYR A 32 -20.11 -2.73 9.31
C TYR A 32 -18.94 -2.89 10.28
N LEU A 33 -19.07 -2.41 11.52
CA LEU A 33 -18.02 -2.52 12.53
C LEU A 33 -17.66 -3.98 12.83
N THR A 34 -18.63 -4.88 12.75
CA THR A 34 -18.38 -6.33 12.91
C THR A 34 -17.56 -6.87 11.75
N ASN A 35 -17.86 -6.47 10.51
CA ASN A 35 -17.20 -6.96 9.31
C ASN A 35 -15.75 -6.46 9.19
N VAL A 36 -15.48 -5.19 9.52
CA VAL A 36 -14.13 -4.62 9.38
C VAL A 36 -13.23 -4.87 10.57
N ARG A 37 -13.76 -5.41 11.70
CA ARG A 37 -13.04 -5.52 12.97
C ARG A 37 -11.71 -6.24 12.83
N ASP A 38 -11.70 -7.44 12.26
CA ASP A 38 -10.51 -8.28 12.19
C ASP A 38 -9.43 -7.62 11.32
N THR A 39 -9.85 -6.95 10.24
CA THR A 39 -8.96 -6.20 9.33
C THR A 39 -8.40 -4.96 10.02
N VAL A 40 -9.23 -4.19 10.74
CA VAL A 40 -8.78 -3.05 11.54
C VAL A 40 -7.79 -3.50 12.62
N ASP A 41 -8.08 -4.60 13.32
CA ASP A 41 -7.20 -5.15 14.37
C ASP A 41 -5.86 -5.64 13.79
N ALA A 42 -5.88 -6.31 12.62
CA ALA A 42 -4.68 -6.75 11.93
C ALA A 42 -3.80 -5.57 11.49
N VAL A 43 -4.40 -4.56 10.85
CA VAL A 43 -3.71 -3.33 10.43
C VAL A 43 -3.18 -2.56 11.63
N ARG A 44 -3.96 -2.44 12.70
CA ARG A 44 -3.54 -1.82 13.94
C ARG A 44 -2.29 -2.48 14.49
N ARG A 45 -2.25 -3.82 14.54
CA ARG A 45 -1.07 -4.57 14.99
C ARG A 45 0.10 -4.41 14.02
N SER A 46 -0.11 -4.55 12.73
CA SER A 46 0.95 -4.52 11.72
C SER A 46 1.62 -3.15 11.62
N GLN A 47 0.82 -2.08 11.60
CA GLN A 47 1.29 -0.69 11.54
C GLN A 47 1.58 -0.09 12.93
N GLY A 48 1.25 -0.81 14.00
CA GLY A 48 1.37 -0.35 15.39
C GLY A 48 0.66 0.98 15.62
N ILE A 49 -0.60 1.05 15.19
CA ILE A 49 -1.54 2.14 15.49
C ILE A 49 -1.87 2.07 16.98
N GLU A 50 -1.84 3.21 17.66
CA GLU A 50 -2.06 3.27 19.12
C GLU A 50 -3.55 3.21 19.46
N GLU A 51 -4.38 3.87 18.65
CA GLU A 51 -5.84 3.88 18.76
C GLU A 51 -6.45 2.49 18.82
N ASP A 52 -7.42 2.29 19.71
CA ASP A 52 -8.24 1.08 19.70
C ASP A 52 -9.21 1.11 18.51
N PRO A 53 -9.63 -0.05 17.96
CA PRO A 53 -10.60 -0.10 16.88
C PRO A 53 -11.93 0.58 17.24
N PRO A 54 -12.68 1.12 16.26
CA PRO A 54 -14.02 1.63 16.49
C PRO A 54 -14.96 0.48 16.90
N THR A 55 -15.77 0.68 17.94
CA THR A 55 -16.64 -0.38 18.48
C THR A 55 -17.99 0.17 18.96
N ILE A 56 -18.99 -0.70 19.05
CA ILE A 56 -20.22 -0.42 19.81
C ILE A 56 -20.19 -1.25 21.10
N ARG A 57 -20.26 -0.56 22.24
CA ARG A 57 -20.26 -1.18 23.57
C ARG A 57 -21.59 -1.88 23.85
N ARG A 58 -21.59 -2.73 24.89
CA ARG A 58 -22.79 -3.47 25.35
C ARG A 58 -23.95 -2.56 25.76
N ASP A 59 -23.65 -1.33 26.17
CA ASP A 59 -24.63 -0.30 26.51
C ASP A 59 -25.11 0.50 25.29
N ASN A 60 -24.85 -0.01 24.08
CA ASN A 60 -25.27 0.56 22.81
C ASN A 60 -24.71 1.97 22.53
N ARG A 61 -23.48 2.24 23.00
CA ARG A 61 -22.72 3.44 22.67
C ARG A 61 -21.65 3.14 21.62
N PHE A 62 -21.64 3.92 20.55
CA PHE A 62 -20.59 3.92 19.55
C PHE A 62 -19.37 4.69 20.06
N MET A 63 -18.21 4.05 19.94
CA MET A 63 -16.90 4.56 20.35
C MET A 63 -15.99 4.52 19.12
N PRO A 64 -15.73 5.66 18.45
CA PRO A 64 -14.85 5.69 17.29
C PRO A 64 -13.38 5.50 17.64
N HIS A 65 -12.97 5.85 18.86
CA HIS A 65 -11.62 5.61 19.39
C HIS A 65 -10.46 6.28 18.63
N GLY A 66 -10.68 7.46 18.04
CA GLY A 66 -9.65 8.16 17.26
C GLY A 66 -9.66 7.81 15.77
N TRP A 67 -10.58 6.95 15.34
CA TRP A 67 -10.86 6.69 13.94
C TRP A 67 -11.85 7.72 13.40
N VAL A 68 -11.52 8.32 12.26
CA VAL A 68 -12.29 9.37 11.59
C VAL A 68 -12.62 8.94 10.16
N GLY A 69 -13.61 9.57 9.55
CA GLY A 69 -14.11 9.24 8.21
C GLY A 69 -15.61 8.96 8.22
N SER A 70 -16.10 8.46 7.08
CA SER A 70 -17.51 8.18 6.85
C SER A 70 -17.84 6.72 7.13
N TYR A 71 -18.85 6.52 7.97
CA TYR A 71 -19.40 5.22 8.34
C TYR A 71 -20.79 5.02 7.70
N PRO A 72 -21.21 3.76 7.46
CA PRO A 72 -22.56 3.47 6.98
C PRO A 72 -23.66 4.03 7.88
N GLY A 73 -24.84 4.24 7.30
CA GLY A 73 -25.96 4.85 8.02
C GLY A 73 -25.90 6.38 8.11
N GLY A 74 -25.02 7.03 7.35
CA GLY A 74 -24.86 8.49 7.33
C GLY A 74 -24.19 9.03 8.59
N VAL A 75 -23.22 8.28 9.13
CA VAL A 75 -22.48 8.66 10.33
C VAL A 75 -21.09 9.12 9.90
N ASP A 76 -20.72 10.35 10.23
CA ASP A 76 -19.37 10.87 10.00
C ASP A 76 -18.68 11.12 11.33
N VAL A 77 -17.41 10.72 11.39
CA VAL A 77 -16.58 10.96 12.56
C VAL A 77 -15.49 11.95 12.21
N VAL A 78 -15.45 13.06 12.94
CA VAL A 78 -14.48 14.14 12.79
C VAL A 78 -13.53 14.18 14.00
N PRO A 79 -12.31 14.70 13.83
CA PRO A 79 -11.42 14.90 14.97
C PRO A 79 -11.97 15.98 15.91
N ASP A 80 -11.68 15.82 17.18
CA ASP A 80 -12.06 16.72 18.28
C ASP A 80 -10.88 17.56 18.81
N LYS A 81 -9.64 17.12 18.55
CA LYS A 81 -8.42 17.81 19.00
C LYS A 81 -7.95 18.95 18.09
N VAL A 82 -8.49 19.04 16.88
CA VAL A 82 -8.14 20.06 15.88
C VAL A 82 -9.41 20.53 15.16
N SER A 83 -9.39 21.72 14.56
CA SER A 83 -10.52 22.18 13.75
C SER A 83 -10.70 21.31 12.50
N GLU A 84 -11.93 21.27 11.98
CA GLU A 84 -12.23 20.55 10.74
C GLU A 84 -11.39 21.06 9.56
N GLU A 85 -11.24 22.38 9.42
CA GLU A 85 -10.40 23.01 8.39
C GLU A 85 -8.95 22.52 8.44
N THR A 86 -8.40 22.47 9.65
CA THR A 86 -7.05 21.95 9.88
C THR A 86 -6.92 20.51 9.43
N TYR A 87 -7.87 19.67 9.84
CA TYR A 87 -7.82 18.26 9.53
C TYR A 87 -7.99 18.02 8.03
N ASN A 88 -8.88 18.76 7.38
CA ASN A 88 -9.08 18.72 5.93
C ASN A 88 -7.81 19.10 5.17
N ARG A 89 -6.98 20.01 5.72
CA ARG A 89 -5.65 20.29 5.16
C ARG A 89 -4.72 19.08 5.32
N PHE A 90 -4.64 18.48 6.51
CA PHE A 90 -3.81 17.27 6.72
C PHE A 90 -4.19 16.16 5.73
N LEU A 91 -5.50 15.93 5.56
CA LEU A 91 -6.04 14.99 4.59
C LEU A 91 -5.64 15.33 3.15
N THR A 92 -5.89 16.58 2.73
CA THR A 92 -5.66 17.02 1.34
C THR A 92 -4.19 16.91 0.94
N GLU A 93 -3.28 17.35 1.81
CA GLU A 93 -1.85 17.30 1.52
C GLU A 93 -1.31 15.86 1.56
N SER A 94 -1.79 15.04 2.50
CA SER A 94 -1.44 13.61 2.56
C SER A 94 -1.93 12.87 1.31
N ARG A 95 -3.16 13.15 0.87
CA ARG A 95 -3.75 12.59 -0.37
C ARG A 95 -2.94 13.02 -1.59
N GLY A 96 -2.63 14.31 -1.73
CA GLY A 96 -1.81 14.80 -2.84
C GLY A 96 -0.42 14.15 -2.87
N PHE A 97 0.16 13.89 -1.71
CA PHE A 97 1.41 13.13 -1.63
C PHE A 97 1.24 11.68 -2.08
N ILE A 98 0.22 10.98 -1.58
CA ILE A 98 -0.16 9.61 -1.99
C ILE A 98 -0.35 9.52 -3.51
N GLU A 99 -1.02 10.50 -4.12
CA GLU A 99 -1.19 10.58 -5.58
C GLU A 99 0.16 10.80 -6.28
N SER A 100 1.02 11.69 -5.75
CA SER A 100 2.33 12.04 -6.33
C SER A 100 3.36 10.90 -6.30
N ILE A 101 3.20 9.94 -5.37
CA ILE A 101 4.06 8.76 -5.34
C ILE A 101 3.71 7.74 -6.41
N GLY A 102 2.66 7.99 -7.20
CA GLY A 102 2.29 7.15 -8.34
C GLY A 102 1.94 5.74 -7.91
N LEU A 103 1.37 5.59 -6.72
CA LEU A 103 0.90 4.30 -6.24
C LEU A 103 -0.27 3.86 -7.11
N ASN A 104 0.01 2.94 -8.03
CA ASN A 104 -0.93 2.47 -9.03
C ASN A 104 -2.04 1.58 -8.46
N THR A 105 -2.07 1.36 -7.13
CA THR A 105 -3.13 0.63 -6.47
C THR A 105 -3.49 1.23 -5.12
N ALA A 106 -4.80 1.16 -4.83
CA ALA A 106 -5.38 1.37 -3.51
C ALA A 106 -4.50 0.79 -2.40
N GLU A 107 -3.95 -0.39 -2.65
CA GLU A 107 -3.17 -1.24 -1.74
C GLU A 107 -1.98 -0.58 -1.10
N ALA A 108 -1.33 0.39 -1.74
CA ALA A 108 -0.24 1.08 -1.07
C ALA A 108 -0.71 2.21 -0.14
N VAL A 109 -1.98 2.59 -0.21
CA VAL A 109 -2.67 3.57 0.67
C VAL A 109 -3.48 2.88 1.76
N LEU A 110 -3.84 1.63 1.51
CA LEU A 110 -4.60 0.74 2.37
C LEU A 110 -4.11 0.58 3.83
N PRO A 111 -2.81 0.70 4.20
CA PRO A 111 -2.43 0.69 5.62
C PRO A 111 -3.13 1.78 6.44
N PHE A 112 -3.62 2.83 5.78
CA PHE A 112 -4.28 3.98 6.39
C PHE A 112 -5.81 3.97 6.19
N ALA A 113 -6.38 2.91 5.61
CA ALA A 113 -7.80 2.78 5.28
C ALA A 113 -8.26 1.30 5.35
N PRO A 114 -8.33 0.70 6.55
CA PRO A 114 -8.59 -0.74 6.73
C PRO A 114 -9.96 -1.23 6.26
N ASP A 115 -10.96 -0.36 6.15
CA ASP A 115 -12.23 -0.72 5.53
C ASP A 115 -12.09 -0.94 4.02
N VAL A 116 -11.28 -0.12 3.36
CA VAL A 116 -10.95 -0.30 1.94
C VAL A 116 -10.12 -1.57 1.74
N LEU A 117 -9.34 -2.00 2.74
CA LEU A 117 -8.66 -3.31 2.74
C LEU A 117 -9.64 -4.47 2.76
N GLU A 118 -10.71 -4.34 3.55
CA GLU A 118 -11.73 -5.36 3.62
C GLU A 118 -12.49 -5.47 2.29
N ASP A 119 -12.80 -4.34 1.66
CA ASP A 119 -13.39 -4.32 0.31
C ASP A 119 -12.45 -4.92 -0.74
N ALA A 120 -11.16 -4.57 -0.69
CA ALA A 120 -10.15 -5.14 -1.58
C ALA A 120 -10.01 -6.66 -1.39
N ARG A 121 -9.99 -7.13 -0.14
CA ARG A 121 -9.99 -8.55 0.20
C ARG A 121 -11.20 -9.27 -0.39
N ALA A 122 -12.40 -8.73 -0.19
CA ALA A 122 -13.63 -9.29 -0.73
C ALA A 122 -13.61 -9.32 -2.26
N LEU A 123 -13.14 -8.24 -2.89
CA LEU A 123 -12.99 -8.13 -4.33
C LEU A 123 -12.05 -9.22 -4.87
N TYR A 124 -10.85 -9.33 -4.30
CA TYR A 124 -9.83 -10.27 -4.78
C TYR A 124 -10.25 -11.72 -4.60
N LEU A 125 -10.89 -12.05 -3.47
CA LEU A 125 -11.41 -13.41 -3.26
C LEU A 125 -12.51 -13.74 -4.27
N ARG A 126 -13.42 -12.80 -4.56
CA ARG A 126 -14.48 -12.99 -5.56
C ARG A 126 -13.92 -13.19 -6.97
N TYR A 127 -12.99 -12.32 -7.41
CA TYR A 127 -12.38 -12.47 -8.73
C TYR A 127 -11.46 -13.69 -8.81
N SER A 128 -10.81 -14.08 -7.71
CA SER A 128 -10.06 -15.33 -7.61
C SER A 128 -10.95 -16.55 -7.81
N GLU A 129 -12.15 -16.55 -7.23
CA GLU A 129 -13.13 -17.61 -7.43
C GLU A 129 -13.58 -17.70 -8.90
N SER A 130 -14.04 -16.59 -9.49
CA SER A 130 -14.45 -16.58 -10.91
C SER A 130 -13.29 -16.91 -11.86
N CYS A 131 -12.07 -16.45 -11.56
CA CYS A 131 -10.88 -16.78 -12.35
C CYS A 131 -10.57 -18.29 -12.25
N LEU A 132 -10.72 -18.90 -11.08
CA LEU A 132 -10.57 -20.35 -10.91
C LEU A 132 -11.60 -21.11 -11.74
N GLU A 133 -12.87 -20.71 -11.68
CA GLU A 133 -13.97 -21.35 -12.42
C GLU A 133 -13.76 -21.34 -13.94
N LEU A 134 -13.08 -20.31 -14.48
CA LEU A 134 -12.70 -20.23 -15.89
C LEU A 134 -11.37 -20.92 -16.19
N THR A 135 -10.42 -20.89 -15.25
CA THR A 135 -9.08 -21.49 -15.41
C THR A 135 -9.14 -23.02 -15.43
N GLU A 136 -9.96 -23.65 -14.58
CA GLU A 136 -10.03 -25.11 -14.51
C GLU A 136 -10.48 -25.77 -15.82
N PRO A 137 -11.58 -25.34 -16.47
CA PRO A 137 -11.95 -25.89 -17.78
C PRO A 137 -10.90 -25.67 -18.85
N LEU A 138 -10.25 -24.49 -18.87
CA LEU A 138 -9.21 -24.17 -19.85
C LEU A 138 -7.97 -25.07 -19.70
N LEU A 139 -7.59 -25.38 -18.46
CA LEU A 139 -6.47 -26.29 -18.16
C LEU A 139 -6.83 -27.77 -18.35
N ALA A 140 -8.10 -28.14 -18.19
CA ALA A 140 -8.60 -29.49 -18.48
C ALA A 140 -8.75 -29.73 -19.99
N ALA A 141 -9.05 -28.68 -20.75
CA ALA A 141 -9.03 -28.68 -22.20
C ALA A 141 -7.61 -28.53 -22.74
N ARG A 142 -7.47 -28.62 -24.08
CA ARG A 142 -6.21 -28.28 -24.73
C ARG A 142 -6.07 -26.75 -24.75
N LEU A 143 -5.01 -26.23 -24.15
CA LEU A 143 -4.68 -24.80 -24.20
C LEU A 143 -4.62 -24.30 -25.65
N PRO A 144 -5.01 -23.04 -25.92
CA PRO A 144 -4.88 -22.44 -27.24
C PRO A 144 -3.44 -22.53 -27.76
N ILE A 145 -3.29 -22.83 -29.05
CA ILE A 145 -2.00 -22.88 -29.73
C ILE A 145 -2.07 -22.04 -31.01
N THR A 146 -1.01 -21.29 -31.26
CA THR A 146 -0.76 -20.65 -32.55
C THR A 146 0.11 -21.56 -33.39
N VAL A 147 -0.21 -21.62 -34.68
CA VAL A 147 0.48 -22.44 -35.67
C VAL A 147 1.25 -21.50 -36.58
N GLU A 148 2.57 -21.44 -36.40
CA GLU A 148 3.44 -20.53 -37.15
C GLU A 148 4.27 -21.30 -38.17
N PRO A 149 4.29 -20.88 -39.44
CA PRO A 149 5.20 -21.47 -40.42
C PRO A 149 6.62 -21.01 -40.11
N GLU A 150 7.51 -21.96 -39.82
CA GLU A 150 8.93 -21.72 -39.62
C GLU A 150 9.70 -22.16 -40.86
N THR A 151 10.53 -21.27 -41.41
CA THR A 151 11.40 -21.63 -42.54
C THR A 151 12.76 -22.07 -42.02
N TYR A 152 13.03 -23.36 -42.12
CA TYR A 152 14.33 -23.94 -41.79
C TYR A 152 15.24 -23.94 -43.02
N VAL A 153 16.48 -23.50 -42.86
CA VAL A 153 17.53 -23.59 -43.89
C VAL A 153 18.69 -24.38 -43.34
N GLY A 154 18.93 -25.58 -43.88
CA GLY A 154 19.98 -26.48 -43.42
C GLY A 154 20.38 -27.51 -44.46
N HIS A 155 21.20 -28.48 -44.07
CA HIS A 155 21.60 -29.57 -44.97
C HIS A 155 20.55 -30.70 -45.05
N GLU A 156 19.58 -30.66 -44.15
CA GLU A 156 18.51 -31.65 -44.01
C GLU A 156 17.16 -31.04 -44.33
N LEU A 157 16.22 -31.86 -44.79
CA LEU A 157 14.83 -31.50 -44.99
C LEU A 157 14.07 -31.67 -43.67
N ARG A 158 13.48 -30.58 -43.16
CA ARG A 158 12.61 -30.59 -41.97
C ARG A 158 11.24 -30.02 -42.36
N GLY A 159 10.30 -30.91 -42.66
CA GLY A 159 8.96 -30.54 -43.14
C GLY A 159 8.84 -30.51 -44.66
N THR A 160 8.01 -29.60 -45.17
CA THR A 160 7.70 -29.51 -46.60
C THR A 160 8.83 -28.78 -47.33
N PRO A 161 9.37 -29.32 -48.44
CA PRO A 161 10.42 -28.65 -49.19
C PRO A 161 9.96 -27.29 -49.75
N ASP A 162 10.74 -26.24 -49.53
CA ASP A 162 10.62 -24.98 -50.26
C ASP A 162 11.63 -24.97 -51.40
N PHE A 163 11.19 -25.45 -52.56
CA PHE A 163 12.02 -25.56 -53.75
C PHE A 163 12.48 -24.19 -54.27
N ALA A 164 11.64 -23.16 -54.17
CA ALA A 164 11.97 -21.83 -54.66
C ALA A 164 13.15 -21.24 -53.87
N THR A 165 13.04 -21.23 -52.54
CA THR A 165 14.11 -20.75 -51.67
C THR A 165 15.36 -21.65 -51.77
N THR A 166 15.19 -22.97 -51.90
CA THR A 166 16.30 -23.92 -52.08
C THR A 166 17.10 -23.62 -53.35
N VAL A 167 16.43 -23.41 -54.49
CA VAL A 167 17.08 -23.09 -55.76
C VAL A 167 17.86 -21.78 -55.65
N VAL A 168 17.28 -20.75 -55.02
CA VAL A 168 17.97 -19.48 -54.76
C VAL A 168 19.24 -19.70 -53.93
N LYS A 169 19.16 -20.42 -52.80
CA LYS A 169 20.34 -20.67 -51.96
C LYS A 169 21.42 -21.48 -52.68
N ARG A 170 21.04 -22.46 -53.50
CA ARG A 170 21.99 -23.24 -54.33
C ARG A 170 22.63 -22.41 -55.43
N SER A 171 21.88 -21.51 -56.07
CA SER A 171 22.43 -20.58 -57.07
C SER A 171 23.46 -19.62 -56.47
N GLN A 172 23.33 -19.30 -55.17
CA GLN A 172 24.29 -18.53 -54.38
C GLN A 172 25.48 -19.38 -53.87
N GLY A 173 25.64 -20.62 -54.36
CA GLY A 173 26.74 -21.51 -53.99
C GLY A 173 26.59 -22.22 -52.64
N ARG A 174 25.47 -22.03 -51.93
CA ARG A 174 25.25 -22.70 -50.63
C ARG A 174 24.63 -24.08 -50.85
N ARG A 175 25.25 -25.14 -50.31
CA ARG A 175 24.74 -26.53 -50.36
C ARG A 175 23.68 -26.82 -49.29
N VAL A 176 22.68 -25.96 -49.19
CA VAL A 176 21.58 -26.08 -48.21
C VAL A 176 20.24 -26.24 -48.92
N THR A 177 19.29 -26.82 -48.21
CA THR A 177 17.88 -26.91 -48.56
C THR A 177 17.06 -26.04 -47.62
N ALA A 178 16.06 -25.37 -48.18
CA ALA A 178 15.04 -24.67 -47.41
C ALA A 178 13.81 -25.57 -47.31
N SER A 179 13.21 -25.63 -46.12
CA SER A 179 11.96 -26.31 -45.88
C SER A 179 11.10 -25.50 -44.93
N THR A 180 9.80 -25.56 -45.14
CA THR A 180 8.82 -24.97 -44.24
C THR A 180 8.33 -26.07 -43.30
N SER A 181 8.59 -25.89 -42.01
CA SER A 181 7.98 -26.68 -40.94
C SER A 181 6.91 -25.86 -40.24
N VAL A 182 6.08 -26.54 -39.47
CA VAL A 182 5.08 -25.90 -38.62
C VAL A 182 5.62 -25.91 -37.19
N HIS A 183 5.71 -24.72 -36.60
CA HIS A 183 6.00 -24.54 -35.18
C HIS A 183 4.68 -24.34 -34.44
N PHE A 184 4.50 -25.08 -33.35
CA PHE A 184 3.35 -24.90 -32.46
C PHE A 184 3.80 -24.06 -31.27
N SER A 185 3.33 -22.82 -31.22
CA SER A 185 3.50 -21.96 -30.06
C SER A 185 2.27 -22.04 -29.18
N ILE A 186 2.48 -22.28 -27.91
CA ILE A 186 1.46 -22.14 -26.86
C ILE A 186 1.45 -20.73 -26.27
N GLU A 187 2.31 -19.82 -26.75
CA GLU A 187 2.40 -18.44 -26.30
C GLU A 187 1.39 -17.60 -27.09
N THR A 188 0.12 -17.89 -26.83
CA THR A 188 -1.01 -17.18 -27.42
C THR A 188 -1.44 -16.04 -26.51
N LEU A 189 -2.22 -15.08 -27.04
CA LEU A 189 -2.86 -14.04 -26.22
C LEU A 189 -3.68 -14.67 -25.09
N GLY A 190 -4.45 -15.73 -25.36
CA GLY A 190 -5.29 -16.39 -24.35
C GLY A 190 -4.50 -17.00 -23.20
N THR A 191 -3.38 -17.65 -23.50
CA THR A 191 -2.48 -18.21 -22.47
C THR A 191 -1.68 -17.15 -21.71
N ARG A 192 -1.32 -16.04 -22.38
CA ARG A 192 -0.69 -14.87 -21.74
C ARG A 192 -1.67 -14.22 -20.76
N LEU A 193 -2.93 -14.04 -21.15
CA LEU A 193 -3.99 -13.56 -20.26
C LEU A 193 -4.18 -14.48 -19.05
N LEU A 194 -4.25 -15.80 -19.30
CA LEU A 194 -4.41 -16.79 -18.23
C LEU A 194 -3.27 -16.71 -17.21
N TYR A 195 -2.02 -16.59 -17.67
CA TYR A 195 -0.87 -16.35 -16.82
C TYR A 195 -0.99 -15.02 -16.07
N GLN A 196 -1.23 -13.92 -16.79
CA GLN A 196 -1.30 -12.56 -16.25
C GLN A 196 -2.33 -12.45 -15.13
N PHE A 197 -3.56 -12.96 -15.34
CA PHE A 197 -4.63 -12.82 -14.35
C PHE A 197 -4.32 -13.62 -13.08
N ASN A 198 -3.86 -14.87 -13.23
CA ASN A 198 -3.45 -15.70 -12.09
C ASN A 198 -2.26 -15.08 -11.34
N TYR A 199 -1.27 -14.55 -12.08
CA TYR A 199 -0.12 -13.85 -11.49
C TYR A 199 -0.57 -12.64 -10.67
N VAL A 200 -1.39 -11.77 -11.25
CA VAL A 200 -1.83 -10.52 -10.59
C VAL A 200 -2.66 -10.83 -9.34
N LEU A 201 -3.62 -11.75 -9.40
CA LEU A 201 -4.42 -12.15 -8.23
C LEU A 201 -3.54 -12.77 -7.14
N ARG A 202 -2.55 -13.59 -7.51
CA ARG A 202 -1.58 -14.15 -6.56
C ARG A 202 -0.82 -13.05 -5.82
N GLU A 203 -0.25 -12.09 -6.55
CA GLU A 203 0.50 -11.00 -5.94
C GLU A 203 -0.40 -10.15 -5.03
N ARG A 204 -1.63 -9.81 -5.47
CA ARG A 204 -2.55 -9.04 -4.62
C ARG A 204 -2.94 -9.76 -3.33
N LEU A 205 -3.22 -11.06 -3.43
CA LEU A 205 -3.52 -11.87 -2.24
C LEU A 205 -2.29 -12.04 -1.33
N ARG A 206 -1.08 -12.13 -1.90
CA ARG A 206 0.17 -12.12 -1.12
C ARG A 206 0.38 -10.78 -0.43
N ASP A 207 0.09 -9.67 -1.08
CA ASP A 207 0.16 -8.34 -0.46
C ASP A 207 -0.77 -8.27 0.76
N LEU A 208 -2.03 -8.72 0.63
CA LEU A 208 -2.96 -8.85 1.77
C LEU A 208 -2.40 -9.67 2.93
N ARG A 209 -1.76 -10.80 2.64
CA ARG A 209 -1.20 -11.68 3.68
C ARG A 209 0.08 -11.10 4.30
N ASP A 210 1.05 -10.76 3.48
CA ASP A 210 2.43 -10.48 3.88
C ASP A 210 2.60 -9.03 4.35
N THR A 211 1.92 -8.08 3.71
CA THR A 211 1.99 -6.65 4.06
C THR A 211 0.97 -6.28 5.13
N PHE A 212 -0.23 -6.88 5.09
CA PHE A 212 -1.35 -6.47 5.96
C PHE A 212 -1.72 -7.47 7.06
N ASP A 213 -1.02 -8.61 7.15
CA ASP A 213 -1.29 -9.67 8.15
C ASP A 213 -2.71 -10.26 8.04
N ILE A 214 -3.31 -10.21 6.84
CA ILE A 214 -4.64 -10.78 6.55
C ILE A 214 -4.47 -12.24 6.09
N ASP A 215 -4.15 -13.12 7.03
CA ASP A 215 -3.81 -14.52 6.76
C ASP A 215 -4.97 -15.50 7.04
N THR A 216 -6.01 -15.48 6.21
CA THR A 216 -7.15 -16.42 6.32
C THR A 216 -6.89 -17.73 5.56
N PRO A 217 -7.52 -18.86 5.94
CA PRO A 217 -7.41 -20.11 5.18
C PRO A 217 -7.79 -19.96 3.71
N GLN A 218 -8.81 -19.15 3.43
CA GLN A 218 -9.25 -18.84 2.06
C GLN A 218 -8.15 -18.11 1.29
N VAL A 219 -7.55 -17.06 1.86
CA VAL A 219 -6.43 -16.33 1.23
C VAL A 219 -5.26 -17.27 0.93
N ARG A 220 -4.83 -18.10 1.90
CA ARG A 220 -3.75 -19.07 1.69
C ARG A 220 -4.04 -20.06 0.57
N GLN A 221 -5.26 -20.61 0.56
CA GLN A 221 -5.69 -21.56 -0.45
C GLN A 221 -5.68 -20.93 -1.85
N ARG A 222 -6.19 -19.70 -1.99
CA ARG A 222 -6.21 -18.99 -3.27
C ARG A 222 -4.80 -18.61 -3.75
N ILE A 223 -3.92 -18.17 -2.85
CA ILE A 223 -2.50 -17.92 -3.18
C ILE A 223 -1.86 -19.21 -3.72
N ALA A 224 -2.01 -20.33 -3.02
CA ALA A 224 -1.43 -21.61 -3.42
C ALA A 224 -1.97 -22.08 -4.78
N TYR A 225 -3.28 -21.90 -5.01
CA TYR A 225 -3.92 -22.20 -6.28
C TYR A 225 -3.29 -21.43 -7.45
N HIS A 226 -3.28 -20.10 -7.37
CA HIS A 226 -2.76 -19.26 -8.45
C HIS A 226 -1.25 -19.47 -8.64
N ASP A 227 -0.50 -19.73 -7.57
CA ASP A 227 0.92 -20.08 -7.67
C ASP A 227 1.13 -21.40 -8.41
N GLY A 228 0.31 -22.43 -8.12
CA GLY A 228 0.33 -23.71 -8.82
C GLY A 228 -0.01 -23.58 -10.31
N VAL A 229 -0.98 -22.73 -10.67
CA VAL A 229 -1.27 -22.42 -12.07
C VAL A 229 -0.05 -21.81 -12.76
N CYS A 230 0.52 -20.75 -12.17
CA CYS A 230 1.63 -20.01 -12.78
C CYS A 230 2.96 -20.75 -12.80
N ARG A 231 3.18 -21.77 -11.95
CA ARG A 231 4.48 -22.46 -11.84
C ARG A 231 4.47 -23.88 -12.38
N GLU A 232 3.37 -24.60 -12.19
CA GLU A 232 3.34 -26.06 -12.37
C GLU A 232 2.43 -26.49 -13.51
N ARG A 233 1.33 -25.77 -13.75
CA ARG A 233 0.28 -26.19 -14.69
C ARG A 233 0.38 -25.50 -16.04
N LEU A 234 0.83 -24.25 -16.07
CA LEU A 234 1.14 -23.56 -17.32
C LEU A 234 2.51 -24.01 -17.85
N PRO A 235 2.68 -24.09 -19.18
CA PRO A 235 3.93 -24.59 -19.73
C PRO A 235 5.12 -23.68 -19.44
N ALA A 236 6.29 -24.30 -19.30
CA ALA A 236 7.52 -23.63 -18.88
C ALA A 236 8.02 -22.52 -19.83
N GLN A 237 7.54 -22.47 -21.08
CA GLN A 237 7.89 -21.39 -22.01
C GLN A 237 7.36 -20.03 -21.53
N LEU A 238 6.14 -20.00 -20.97
CA LEU A 238 5.55 -18.79 -20.38
C LEU A 238 6.25 -18.41 -19.08
N THR A 239 6.70 -19.38 -18.28
CA THR A 239 7.25 -19.10 -16.94
C THR A 239 8.72 -18.65 -16.95
N ARG A 240 9.40 -18.73 -18.11
CA ARG A 240 10.80 -18.32 -18.29
C ARG A 240 10.95 -16.84 -18.64
N GLN A 241 9.90 -16.19 -19.11
CA GLN A 241 9.93 -14.77 -19.43
C GLN A 241 9.62 -13.93 -18.18
N PRO A 242 10.16 -12.70 -18.06
CA PRO A 242 9.71 -11.74 -17.07
C PRO A 242 8.20 -11.52 -17.18
N ALA A 243 7.49 -11.49 -16.05
CA ALA A 243 6.03 -11.33 -16.05
C ALA A 243 5.56 -10.08 -16.82
N THR A 244 6.35 -8.99 -16.77
CA THR A 244 6.07 -7.74 -17.48
C THR A 244 6.05 -7.88 -19.00
N GLU A 245 6.79 -8.84 -19.57
CA GLU A 245 6.81 -9.10 -21.02
C GLU A 245 5.57 -9.89 -21.48
N LEU A 246 4.91 -10.59 -20.55
CA LEU A 246 3.74 -11.42 -20.83
C LEU A 246 2.43 -10.64 -20.72
N PHE A 247 2.44 -9.45 -20.12
CA PHE A 247 1.23 -8.69 -19.85
C PHE A 247 0.66 -8.13 -21.15
N LEU A 248 -0.65 -8.29 -21.30
CA LEU A 248 -1.42 -7.80 -22.43
C LEU A 248 -1.76 -6.33 -22.24
N ASP A 249 -1.67 -5.57 -23.33
CA ASP A 249 -2.20 -4.22 -23.40
C ASP A 249 -3.72 -4.20 -23.65
N ALA A 250 -4.32 -3.00 -23.67
CA ALA A 250 -5.77 -2.86 -23.83
C ALA A 250 -6.28 -3.33 -25.19
N ASP A 251 -5.48 -3.18 -26.25
CA ASP A 251 -5.87 -3.55 -27.62
C ASP A 251 -5.80 -5.08 -27.78
N GLU A 252 -4.79 -5.72 -27.20
CA GLU A 252 -4.67 -7.18 -27.13
C GLU A 252 -5.84 -7.81 -26.33
N ILE A 253 -6.27 -7.18 -25.23
CA ILE A 253 -7.45 -7.62 -24.47
C ILE A 253 -8.73 -7.47 -25.29
N ALA A 254 -8.92 -6.33 -25.97
CA ALA A 254 -10.08 -6.11 -26.83
C ALA A 254 -10.15 -7.15 -27.96
N THR A 255 -8.99 -7.47 -28.57
CA THR A 255 -8.89 -8.53 -29.57
C THR A 255 -9.37 -9.88 -29.02
N LEU A 256 -8.99 -10.25 -27.79
CA LEU A 256 -9.48 -11.47 -27.16
C LEU A 256 -10.99 -11.45 -26.88
N GLN A 257 -11.56 -10.29 -26.56
CA GLN A 257 -13.01 -10.17 -26.33
C GLN A 257 -13.81 -10.37 -27.62
N ASP A 258 -13.27 -9.94 -28.75
CA ASP A 258 -13.94 -10.00 -30.05
C ASP A 258 -13.71 -11.33 -30.80
N GLU A 259 -12.52 -11.92 -30.69
CA GLU A 259 -12.08 -13.01 -31.58
C GLU A 259 -11.88 -14.37 -30.90
N ALA A 260 -11.86 -14.44 -29.57
CA ALA A 260 -11.55 -15.69 -28.87
C ALA A 260 -12.77 -16.64 -28.72
N THR A 261 -12.49 -17.92 -28.47
CA THR A 261 -13.50 -18.90 -28.07
C THR A 261 -14.07 -18.59 -26.69
N ASP A 262 -15.34 -18.92 -26.45
CA ASP A 262 -16.16 -18.56 -25.29
C ASP A 262 -15.39 -18.41 -23.96
N GLN A 263 -14.67 -19.44 -23.48
CA GLN A 263 -14.00 -19.39 -22.17
C GLN A 263 -12.83 -18.38 -22.08
N ILE A 264 -12.11 -18.14 -23.17
CA ILE A 264 -11.04 -17.14 -23.21
C ILE A 264 -11.63 -15.74 -23.31
N ALA A 265 -12.72 -15.58 -24.08
CA ALA A 265 -13.46 -14.32 -24.14
C ALA A 265 -14.07 -13.97 -22.77
N ASP A 266 -14.63 -14.95 -22.05
CA ASP A 266 -15.12 -14.81 -20.68
C ASP A 266 -14.00 -14.39 -19.71
N LEU A 267 -12.80 -14.97 -19.86
CA LEU A 267 -11.64 -14.59 -19.07
C LEU A 267 -11.20 -13.14 -19.36
N ALA A 268 -11.22 -12.73 -20.63
CA ALA A 268 -10.90 -11.35 -21.04
C ALA A 268 -11.93 -10.35 -20.51
N ASN A 269 -13.22 -10.70 -20.57
CA ASN A 269 -14.30 -9.92 -19.98
C ASN A 269 -14.15 -9.80 -18.46
N LEU A 270 -13.81 -10.90 -17.78
CA LEU A 270 -13.57 -10.89 -16.33
C LEU A 270 -12.37 -10.01 -15.97
N TRP A 271 -11.29 -10.05 -16.75
CA TRP A 271 -10.12 -9.19 -16.58
C TRP A 271 -10.46 -7.71 -16.77
N ALA A 272 -11.16 -7.36 -17.84
CA ALA A 272 -11.61 -6.00 -18.10
C ALA A 272 -12.50 -5.48 -16.96
N ALA A 273 -13.46 -6.30 -16.51
CA ALA A 273 -14.32 -5.98 -15.38
C ALA A 273 -13.51 -5.81 -14.07
N TYR A 274 -12.53 -6.67 -13.82
CA TYR A 274 -11.62 -6.55 -12.68
C TYR A 274 -10.87 -5.22 -12.69
N LYS A 275 -10.26 -4.87 -13.83
CA LYS A 275 -9.51 -3.61 -14.00
C LYS A 275 -10.40 -2.38 -13.84
N GLN A 276 -11.59 -2.39 -14.45
CA GLN A 276 -12.57 -1.32 -14.30
C GLN A 276 -12.95 -1.15 -12.83
N ARG A 277 -13.31 -2.24 -12.15
CA ARG A 277 -13.77 -2.21 -10.76
C ARG A 277 -12.67 -1.78 -9.79
N LEU A 278 -11.43 -2.21 -10.02
CA LEU A 278 -10.26 -1.73 -9.28
C LEU A 278 -10.11 -0.20 -9.41
N SER A 279 -10.31 0.34 -10.62
CA SER A 279 -10.20 1.78 -10.88
C SER A 279 -11.37 2.62 -10.36
N THR A 280 -12.55 2.03 -10.14
CA THR A 280 -13.75 2.77 -9.72
C THR A 280 -14.06 2.60 -8.23
N GLU A 281 -14.00 1.38 -7.71
CA GLU A 281 -14.38 1.04 -6.33
C GLU A 281 -13.22 1.20 -5.35
N LEU A 282 -11.98 0.99 -5.83
CA LEU A 282 -10.77 1.06 -5.01
C LEU A 282 -9.87 2.23 -5.43
N ASP A 283 -10.40 3.26 -6.07
CA ASP A 283 -9.67 4.49 -6.38
C ASP A 283 -9.15 5.12 -5.07
N PRO A 284 -7.82 5.09 -4.82
CA PRO A 284 -7.28 5.54 -3.54
C PRO A 284 -7.61 7.01 -3.27
N SER A 285 -7.64 7.85 -4.30
CA SER A 285 -7.91 9.29 -4.15
C SER A 285 -9.33 9.54 -3.65
N LYS A 286 -10.31 8.80 -4.20
CA LYS A 286 -11.72 8.91 -3.81
C LYS A 286 -12.02 8.25 -2.47
N ARG A 287 -11.38 7.10 -2.21
CA ARG A 287 -11.61 6.35 -0.97
C ARG A 287 -10.86 6.97 0.21
N TYR A 288 -9.72 7.62 -0.01
CA TYR A 288 -8.94 8.19 1.10
C TYR A 288 -9.71 9.24 1.88
N ASP A 289 -10.57 10.07 1.28
CA ASP A 289 -11.31 11.06 2.06
C ASP A 289 -12.41 10.43 2.94
N ALA A 290 -13.12 9.44 2.40
CA ALA A 290 -14.29 8.85 3.05
C ALA A 290 -13.95 7.64 3.95
N ALA A 291 -12.86 6.93 3.69
CA ALA A 291 -12.49 5.72 4.41
C ALA A 291 -12.23 5.97 5.89
N ILE A 292 -12.49 4.97 6.73
CA ILE A 292 -12.16 5.09 8.15
C ILE A 292 -10.65 5.01 8.34
N LYS A 293 -10.08 5.90 9.15
CA LYS A 293 -8.62 5.99 9.35
C LYS A 293 -8.28 6.56 10.73
N PRO A 294 -7.14 6.20 11.33
CA PRO A 294 -6.71 6.84 12.58
C PRO A 294 -6.30 8.29 12.30
N ALA A 295 -6.84 9.24 13.07
CA ALA A 295 -6.46 10.64 12.95
C ALA A 295 -4.95 10.85 13.18
N SER A 296 -4.33 10.07 14.07
CA SER A 296 -2.89 10.09 14.32
C SER A 296 -2.05 9.73 13.11
N LYS A 297 -2.46 8.74 12.32
CA LYS A 297 -1.73 8.32 11.12
C LYS A 297 -1.85 9.32 9.98
N VAL A 298 -2.98 10.02 9.86
CA VAL A 298 -3.09 11.15 8.92
C VAL A 298 -2.14 12.28 9.33
N PHE A 299 -2.06 12.59 10.61
CA PHE A 299 -1.12 13.60 11.10
C PHE A 299 0.35 13.20 10.92
N GLU A 300 0.70 11.94 11.19
CA GLU A 300 2.04 11.38 10.92
C GLU A 300 2.41 11.48 9.44
N LEU A 301 1.49 11.07 8.55
CA LEU A 301 1.72 11.17 7.11
C LEU A 301 1.84 12.63 6.65
N TRP A 302 1.04 13.53 7.21
CA TRP A 302 1.19 14.97 6.95
C TRP A 302 2.56 15.50 7.41
N CYS A 303 3.06 15.06 8.58
CA CYS A 303 4.41 15.41 9.04
C CYS A 303 5.48 14.90 8.05
N LEU A 304 5.33 13.68 7.52
CA LEU A 304 6.21 13.16 6.48
C LEU A 304 6.24 14.09 5.26
N VAL A 305 5.07 14.54 4.79
CA VAL A 305 4.97 15.47 3.66
C VAL A 305 5.72 16.77 3.94
N GLN A 306 5.59 17.34 5.14
CA GLN A 306 6.30 18.56 5.50
C GLN A 306 7.81 18.37 5.56
N ILE A 307 8.29 17.26 6.15
CA ILE A 307 9.71 16.92 6.20
C ILE A 307 10.26 16.77 4.78
N LEU A 308 9.56 16.03 3.91
CA LEU A 308 9.96 15.85 2.51
C LEU A 308 10.00 17.18 1.77
N ASN A 309 9.03 18.05 1.95
CA ASN A 309 9.02 19.37 1.32
C ASN A 309 10.20 20.24 1.79
N ALA A 310 10.53 20.20 3.08
CA ALA A 310 11.69 20.92 3.62
C ALA A 310 13.01 20.39 3.04
N LEU A 311 13.18 19.07 2.99
CA LEU A 311 14.36 18.43 2.39
C LEU A 311 14.44 18.71 0.88
N ARG A 312 13.32 18.64 0.15
CA ARG A 312 13.27 18.96 -1.29
C ARG A 312 13.67 20.39 -1.59
N GLY A 313 13.21 21.33 -0.75
CA GLY A 313 13.58 22.74 -0.87
C GLY A 313 15.09 22.98 -0.76
N ARG A 314 15.82 22.09 -0.08
CA ARG A 314 17.26 22.21 0.16
C ARG A 314 18.12 21.35 -0.78
N PHE A 315 17.73 20.10 -1.00
CA PHE A 315 18.55 19.07 -1.66
C PHE A 315 18.00 18.65 -3.03
N GLY A 316 16.85 19.16 -3.45
CA GLY A 316 16.17 18.74 -4.68
C GLY A 316 15.29 17.50 -4.51
N GLN A 317 14.83 16.94 -5.61
CA GLN A 317 13.91 15.79 -5.60
C GLN A 317 14.59 14.53 -5.07
N GLU A 318 13.88 13.77 -4.25
CA GLU A 318 14.34 12.49 -3.73
C GLU A 318 14.23 11.37 -4.76
N THR A 319 15.09 10.36 -4.60
CA THR A 319 14.87 9.04 -5.20
C THR A 319 14.16 8.12 -4.21
N ARG A 320 13.34 7.21 -4.73
CA ARG A 320 12.47 6.32 -3.96
C ARG A 320 12.77 4.87 -4.36
N PRO A 321 13.70 4.18 -3.68
CA PRO A 321 14.12 2.84 -4.08
C PRO A 321 13.00 1.79 -4.03
N ASP A 322 11.97 2.05 -3.20
CA ASP A 322 10.87 1.12 -2.94
C ASP A 322 9.56 1.55 -3.67
N ALA A 323 9.62 2.51 -4.60
CA ALA A 323 8.43 3.02 -5.29
C ALA A 323 7.86 2.03 -6.32
N GLY A 324 6.52 1.94 -6.35
CA GLY A 324 5.76 1.20 -7.38
C GLY A 324 5.19 -0.14 -6.94
N THR A 325 5.62 -0.69 -5.79
CA THR A 325 5.09 -1.95 -5.23
C THR A 325 4.41 -1.78 -3.88
N THR A 326 4.96 -0.93 -3.01
CA THR A 326 4.44 -0.67 -1.66
C THR A 326 4.60 0.82 -1.32
N PHE A 327 4.06 1.25 -0.17
CA PHE A 327 4.32 2.60 0.32
C PHE A 327 5.82 2.79 0.58
N PRO A 328 6.46 3.84 0.03
CA PRO A 328 7.89 4.04 0.18
C PRO A 328 8.26 4.32 1.65
N LYS A 329 9.22 3.55 2.16
CA LYS A 329 9.73 3.68 3.54
C LYS A 329 11.08 4.40 3.61
N ARG A 330 11.66 4.73 2.45
CA ARG A 330 12.98 5.36 2.31
C ARG A 330 12.96 6.40 1.21
N PHE A 331 13.56 7.54 1.49
CA PHE A 331 13.66 8.67 0.58
C PHE A 331 15.10 9.18 0.59
N ILE A 332 15.78 9.12 -0.54
CA ILE A 332 17.22 9.40 -0.65
C ILE A 332 17.43 10.74 -1.36
N PHE A 333 18.22 11.61 -0.75
CA PHE A 333 18.62 12.93 -1.26
C PHE A 333 20.16 13.00 -1.39
N ASP A 334 20.63 13.45 -2.55
CA ASP A 334 22.06 13.70 -2.85
C ASP A 334 22.98 12.50 -2.52
N ASP A 335 22.48 11.27 -2.64
CA ASP A 335 23.14 9.97 -2.33
C ASP A 335 23.75 9.83 -0.92
N ARG A 336 23.52 10.81 -0.03
CA ARG A 336 24.13 10.89 1.30
C ARG A 336 23.12 10.98 2.41
N ILE A 337 21.96 11.57 2.15
CA ILE A 337 20.91 11.80 3.13
C ILE A 337 19.77 10.82 2.85
N THR A 338 19.43 10.00 3.82
CA THR A 338 18.29 9.08 3.72
C THR A 338 17.30 9.38 4.83
N LEU A 339 16.09 9.79 4.45
CA LEU A 339 14.94 9.82 5.35
C LEU A 339 14.30 8.42 5.38
N HIS A 340 14.26 7.83 6.57
CA HIS A 340 13.58 6.58 6.86
C HIS A 340 12.21 6.89 7.48
N TYR A 341 11.17 6.33 6.87
CA TYR A 341 9.79 6.35 7.35
C TYR A 341 9.35 4.93 7.74
N ASP A 342 8.50 4.83 8.76
CA ASP A 342 7.88 3.58 9.24
C ASP A 342 8.88 2.45 9.55
N ARG A 343 9.58 2.60 10.68
CA ARG A 343 10.25 1.50 11.42
C ARG A 343 11.26 0.66 10.61
N SER A 344 11.67 1.15 9.43
CA SER A 344 12.53 0.44 8.47
C SER A 344 13.95 0.19 8.97
N LYS A 345 14.40 0.93 10.00
CA LYS A 345 15.70 0.80 10.67
C LYS A 345 15.64 0.22 12.09
N THR A 346 14.57 -0.51 12.43
CA THR A 346 14.44 -1.20 13.75
C THR A 346 15.55 -2.22 14.06
N SER A 347 16.37 -2.62 13.09
CA SER A 347 17.57 -3.42 13.31
C SER A 347 18.68 -2.68 14.06
N ASP A 348 18.69 -1.35 13.98
CA ASP A 348 19.81 -0.50 14.40
C ASP A 348 19.68 -0.05 15.86
N SER A 349 18.66 -0.55 16.57
CA SER A 349 18.48 -0.42 18.02
C SER A 349 19.69 -0.98 18.76
N ARG A 350 20.46 -0.11 19.43
CA ARG A 350 21.72 -0.47 20.11
C ARG A 350 21.52 -1.13 21.47
N TYR A 351 20.51 -0.70 22.21
CA TYR A 351 20.32 -1.03 23.62
C TYR A 351 18.99 -1.75 23.87
N ILE A 352 17.89 -1.31 23.26
CA ILE A 352 16.54 -1.74 23.66
C ILE A 352 16.21 -3.13 23.12
N LYS A 353 16.41 -3.37 21.82
CA LYS A 353 16.07 -4.65 21.17
C LYS A 353 16.95 -5.84 21.63
N PRO A 354 18.26 -5.67 21.90
CA PRO A 354 19.08 -6.77 22.43
C PRO A 354 18.70 -7.18 23.87
N LEU A 355 18.21 -6.25 24.69
CA LEU A 355 17.91 -6.47 26.11
C LEU A 355 16.45 -6.90 26.38
N LEU A 356 15.51 -6.44 25.57
CA LEU A 356 14.10 -6.76 25.70
C LEU A 356 13.69 -7.66 24.54
N ARG A 357 13.59 -8.98 24.78
CA ARG A 357 12.78 -9.83 23.90
C ARG A 357 11.36 -9.26 23.97
N PRO A 358 10.83 -8.64 22.90
CA PRO A 358 9.52 -8.04 22.99
C PRO A 358 8.52 -9.16 23.30
N ALA A 359 7.72 -8.98 24.34
CA ALA A 359 6.49 -9.75 24.47
C ALA A 359 5.72 -9.62 23.13
N PRO A 360 5.00 -10.66 22.68
CA PRO A 360 4.43 -10.73 21.32
C PRO A 360 3.56 -9.53 20.92
N ASN A 361 3.10 -8.73 21.89
CA ASN A 361 2.26 -7.54 21.69
C ASN A 361 2.91 -6.21 22.11
N ARG A 362 4.18 -6.19 22.52
CA ARG A 362 4.94 -4.96 22.83
C ARG A 362 6.14 -4.86 21.91
N ARG A 363 5.93 -4.29 20.72
CA ARG A 363 7.01 -4.02 19.77
C ARG A 363 7.88 -2.90 20.34
N ALA A 364 9.17 -3.17 20.53
CA ALA A 364 10.11 -2.19 21.07
C ALA A 364 10.40 -1.09 20.03
N GLY A 365 10.39 0.17 20.48
CA GLY A 365 11.54 1.05 20.27
C GLY A 365 11.76 1.66 18.89
N ALA A 366 10.76 2.15 18.15
CA ALA A 366 11.01 2.71 16.81
C ALA A 366 10.37 4.11 16.65
N PRO A 367 11.17 5.14 16.34
CA PRO A 367 10.63 6.45 15.96
C PRO A 367 9.91 6.38 14.60
N ASP A 368 8.96 7.29 14.37
CA ASP A 368 8.24 7.40 13.10
C ASP A 368 9.14 7.87 11.95
N PHE A 369 10.13 8.73 12.27
CA PHE A 369 11.07 9.31 11.30
C PHE A 369 12.51 9.22 11.79
N MET A 370 13.44 8.95 10.87
CA MET A 370 14.88 9.05 11.10
C MET A 370 15.58 9.62 9.87
N ILE A 371 16.57 10.49 10.06
CA ILE A 371 17.46 10.92 9.00
C ILE A 371 18.85 10.36 9.25
N GLU A 372 19.34 9.64 8.24
CA GLU A 372 20.69 9.11 8.16
C GLU A 372 21.53 9.97 7.22
N ILE A 373 22.74 10.32 7.65
CA ILE A 373 23.73 11.05 6.84
C ILE A 373 25.03 10.25 6.86
N ASP A 374 25.53 9.90 5.69
CA ASP A 374 26.80 9.16 5.52
C ASP A 374 26.89 7.87 6.38
N GLY A 375 25.75 7.22 6.65
CA GLY A 375 25.66 5.98 7.43
C GLY A 375 25.30 6.15 8.91
N ASP A 376 25.31 7.39 9.43
CA ASP A 376 24.97 7.68 10.83
C ASP A 376 23.57 8.27 10.96
N ILE A 377 22.77 7.80 11.93
CA ILE A 377 21.49 8.44 12.27
C ILE A 377 21.78 9.76 12.97
N ARG A 378 21.44 10.89 12.34
CA ARG A 378 21.71 12.25 12.86
C ARG A 378 20.49 12.93 13.45
N TRP A 379 19.31 12.48 13.05
CA TRP A 379 18.06 13.03 13.56
C TRP A 379 16.99 11.95 13.69
N ILE A 380 16.19 12.06 14.74
CA ILE A 380 15.01 11.21 14.94
C ILE A 380 13.79 12.07 15.27
N ALA A 381 12.61 11.60 14.86
CA ALA A 381 11.38 12.22 15.30
C ALA A 381 10.22 11.25 15.40
N ASP A 382 9.20 11.70 16.15
CA ASP A 382 7.97 10.97 16.39
C ASP A 382 6.80 11.94 16.27
N ALA A 383 5.68 11.50 15.71
CA ALA A 383 4.47 12.29 15.58
C ALA A 383 3.44 11.86 16.63
N LYS A 384 2.86 12.85 17.32
CA LYS A 384 1.81 12.65 18.32
C LYS A 384 0.62 13.55 18.02
N PHE A 385 -0.53 12.92 17.78
CA PHE A 385 -1.81 13.62 17.63
C PHE A 385 -2.40 13.96 19.01
N GLN A 386 -1.63 14.71 19.78
CA GLN A 386 -1.92 15.23 21.11
C GLN A 386 -1.26 16.60 21.24
N ASN A 387 -1.81 17.47 22.09
CA ASN A 387 -1.13 18.75 22.34
C ASN A 387 0.20 18.51 23.05
N ALA A 388 1.17 19.38 22.77
CA ALA A 388 2.48 19.36 23.41
C ALA A 388 2.41 19.33 24.95
N THR A 389 1.43 19.99 25.54
CA THR A 389 1.17 20.05 26.98
C THR A 389 0.60 18.77 27.57
N ASP A 390 -0.02 17.93 26.72
CA ASP A 390 -0.82 16.78 27.14
C ASP A 390 -0.06 15.47 26.98
N ILE A 391 1.19 15.53 26.51
CA ILE A 391 2.07 14.35 26.42
C ILE A 391 2.32 13.82 27.83
N ASP A 392 1.86 12.59 28.05
CA ASP A 392 2.07 11.89 29.31
C ASP A 392 3.52 11.43 29.50
N LEU A 393 3.84 11.01 30.73
CA LEU A 393 5.17 10.51 31.07
C LEU A 393 5.57 9.30 30.20
N GLY A 394 4.61 8.44 29.84
CA GLY A 394 4.85 7.26 29.01
C GLY A 394 5.29 7.62 27.59
N GLY A 395 4.64 8.59 26.96
CA GLY A 395 4.99 9.13 25.65
C GLY A 395 6.37 9.78 25.65
N ALA A 396 6.66 10.60 26.67
CA ALA A 396 7.98 11.23 26.82
C ALA A 396 9.09 10.21 27.05
N GLN A 397 8.88 9.22 27.93
CA GLN A 397 9.85 8.14 28.17
C GLN A 397 10.12 7.32 26.92
N ARG A 398 9.09 7.01 26.14
CA ARG A 398 9.23 6.27 24.89
C ARG A 398 10.07 7.05 23.87
N PHE A 399 9.78 8.34 23.70
CA PHE A 399 10.56 9.19 22.80
C PHE A 399 12.03 9.28 23.20
N LEU A 400 12.32 9.53 24.48
CA LEU A 400 13.69 9.59 25.01
C LEU A 400 14.44 8.26 24.88
N SER A 401 13.70 7.15 24.93
CA SER A 401 14.29 5.83 24.68
C SER A 401 14.85 5.75 23.26
N TYR A 402 14.18 6.33 22.26
CA TYR A 402 14.67 6.37 20.88
C TYR A 402 15.92 7.24 20.74
N VAL A 403 15.93 8.41 21.40
CA VAL A 403 17.10 9.32 21.41
C VAL A 403 18.33 8.56 21.90
N THR A 404 18.17 7.84 23.02
CA THR A 404 19.26 7.06 23.62
C THR A 404 19.67 5.88 22.74
N ASP A 405 18.72 5.27 22.03
CA ASP A 405 18.93 4.02 21.30
C ASP A 405 19.56 4.21 19.91
N TYR A 406 19.23 5.31 19.21
CA TYR A 406 19.62 5.49 17.81
C TYR A 406 20.64 6.61 17.58
N LEU A 407 20.64 7.70 18.35
CA LEU A 407 21.57 8.79 18.12
C LEU A 407 22.99 8.41 18.57
N PRO A 408 24.05 8.83 17.86
CA PRO A 408 25.44 8.60 18.26
C PRO A 408 25.81 9.46 19.47
N ASP A 409 26.75 8.97 20.28
CA ASP A 409 27.28 9.68 21.45
C ASP A 409 27.96 11.02 21.06
N THR A 410 28.34 11.16 19.79
CA THR A 410 28.91 12.37 19.19
C THR A 410 27.90 13.47 18.96
N GLY A 411 26.60 13.21 19.19
CA GLY A 411 25.52 14.19 19.07
C GLY A 411 24.58 13.91 17.89
N GLY A 412 23.42 14.57 17.94
CA GLY A 412 22.34 14.50 16.97
C GLY A 412 21.14 15.28 17.48
N ALA A 413 20.11 15.40 16.65
CA ALA A 413 18.91 16.16 16.99
C ALA A 413 17.69 15.23 17.16
N SER A 414 16.70 15.69 17.92
CA SER A 414 15.47 14.93 18.13
C SER A 414 14.26 15.84 18.25
N THR A 415 13.19 15.49 17.54
CA THR A 415 11.99 16.31 17.47
C THR A 415 10.73 15.51 17.79
N LEU A 416 9.83 16.09 18.58
CA LEU A 416 8.51 15.51 18.84
C LEU A 416 7.45 16.41 18.21
N PHE A 417 6.82 15.95 17.13
CA PHE A 417 5.76 16.69 16.45
C PHE A 417 4.45 16.50 17.20
N CYS A 418 3.78 17.60 17.53
CA CYS A 418 2.52 17.62 18.28
C CYS A 418 1.51 18.49 17.54
N ILE A 419 0.22 18.33 17.85
CA ILE A 419 -0.80 19.28 17.41
C ILE A 419 -0.88 20.49 18.35
N GLY A 420 -1.43 21.60 17.86
CA GLY A 420 -1.61 22.85 18.61
C GLY A 420 -0.57 23.91 18.26
N SER A 421 -0.70 25.14 18.76
CA SER A 421 0.14 26.30 18.39
C SER A 421 1.37 26.50 19.28
N THR A 422 1.54 25.68 20.31
CA THR A 422 2.58 25.89 21.32
C THR A 422 3.86 25.15 20.93
N THR A 423 4.89 25.89 20.54
CA THR A 423 6.25 25.37 20.48
C THR A 423 6.88 25.49 21.86
N THR A 424 7.38 24.39 22.41
CA THR A 424 8.07 24.39 23.70
C THR A 424 9.38 23.64 23.59
N ASP A 425 10.48 24.34 23.84
CA ASP A 425 11.75 23.68 24.09
C ASP A 425 11.76 23.12 25.50
N GLY A 426 12.07 21.84 25.62
CA GLY A 426 12.13 21.16 26.90
C GLY A 426 13.47 20.45 27.07
N LYS A 427 13.86 20.27 28.32
CA LYS A 427 14.90 19.32 28.70
C LYS A 427 14.30 18.27 29.62
N ILE A 428 14.36 17.00 29.24
CA ILE A 428 14.10 15.89 30.15
C ILE A 428 15.42 15.13 30.31
N ALA A 429 15.88 14.99 31.55
CA ALA A 429 17.09 14.24 31.91
C ALA A 429 18.38 14.66 31.16
N GLY A 430 18.50 15.94 30.78
CA GLY A 430 19.69 16.48 30.09
C GLY A 430 19.60 16.47 28.56
N THR A 431 18.61 15.81 27.98
CA THR A 431 18.34 15.81 26.53
C THR A 431 17.41 16.96 26.17
N SER A 432 17.85 17.83 25.26
CA SER A 432 16.98 18.84 24.63
C SER A 432 16.03 18.16 23.65
N PHE A 433 14.74 18.46 23.73
CA PHE A 433 13.79 18.15 22.67
C PHE A 433 12.98 19.41 22.37
N THR A 434 12.63 19.56 21.10
CA THR A 434 11.70 20.61 20.67
C THR A 434 10.36 19.95 20.42
N LYS A 435 9.35 20.37 21.21
CA LYS A 435 7.95 20.09 20.91
C LYS A 435 7.50 21.15 19.94
N ILE A 436 7.19 20.73 18.72
CA ILE A 436 6.68 21.63 17.69
C ILE A 436 5.18 21.47 17.67
N GLY A 437 4.49 22.55 18.05
CA GLY A 437 3.07 22.65 17.83
C GLY A 437 2.82 22.91 16.34
N ALA A 438 2.31 21.91 15.64
CA ALA A 438 1.78 22.07 14.30
C ALA A 438 0.32 22.51 14.41
N LEU A 439 0.05 23.81 14.50
CA LEU A 439 -1.22 24.46 14.13
C LEU A 439 -1.27 25.99 14.33
N ASP A 440 -1.12 26.73 13.22
CA ASP A 440 -2.03 27.76 12.67
C ASP A 440 -1.35 28.36 11.42
N THR A 441 -1.23 27.57 10.35
CA THR A 441 -0.19 27.75 9.32
C THR A 441 -0.69 28.40 8.02
N SER A 442 -1.06 29.67 8.09
CA SER A 442 -1.40 30.46 6.89
C SER A 442 -0.24 31.32 6.38
N THR A 443 0.94 31.27 7.02
CA THR A 443 2.08 32.15 6.70
C THR A 443 3.41 31.41 6.52
N GLU A 444 4.33 32.02 5.76
CA GLU A 444 5.69 31.50 5.51
C GLU A 444 6.53 31.27 6.78
N ALA A 445 6.17 31.90 7.90
CA ALA A 445 6.79 31.71 9.21
C ALA A 445 6.57 30.30 9.79
N ASP A 446 5.64 29.53 9.21
CA ASP A 446 5.09 28.33 9.84
C ASP A 446 5.70 27.02 9.33
N HIS A 447 6.47 27.08 8.24
CA HIS A 447 7.40 26.00 7.84
C HIS A 447 8.70 26.03 8.65
N GLN A 448 8.91 27.07 9.46
CA GLN A 448 10.14 27.27 10.23
C GLN A 448 10.51 26.06 11.09
N PRO A 449 9.60 25.36 11.78
CA PRO A 449 9.98 24.19 12.57
C PRO A 449 10.48 23.00 11.73
N PHE A 450 9.94 22.81 10.52
CA PHE A 450 10.42 21.80 9.57
C PHE A 450 11.69 22.24 8.83
N ARG A 451 11.89 23.55 8.64
CA ARG A 451 13.17 24.12 8.17
C ARG A 451 14.26 24.00 9.23
N THR A 452 13.91 24.14 10.52
CA THR A 452 14.81 23.87 11.65
C THR A 452 15.29 22.43 11.64
N VAL A 453 14.44 21.45 11.28
CA VAL A 453 14.90 20.06 11.04
C VAL A 453 16.02 20.03 9.99
N VAL A 454 15.89 20.76 8.88
CA VAL A 454 16.93 20.82 7.83
C VAL A 454 18.20 21.50 8.35
N GLU A 455 18.09 22.55 9.15
CA GLU A 455 19.23 23.25 9.74
C GLU A 455 19.95 22.40 10.80
N GLU A 456 19.21 21.71 11.66
CA GLU A 456 19.73 20.81 12.71
C GLU A 456 20.35 19.54 12.13
N VAL A 457 19.80 18.99 11.04
CA VAL A 457 20.37 17.85 10.30
C VAL A 457 21.72 18.21 9.68
N LEU A 458 21.93 19.48 9.34
CA LEU A 458 23.14 19.98 8.67
C LEU A 458 24.24 20.48 9.62
N SER A 459 23.92 20.73 10.89
CA SER A 459 24.87 21.16 11.94
C SER A 459 25.52 19.97 12.63
#